data_AF-A0A9D7UEV8-F1
#
_entry.id   AF-A0A9D7UEV8-F1
#
_cell.length_a   1.000
_cell.length_b   1.000
_cell.length_c   1.000
_cell.angle_alpha   90.00
_cell.angle_beta   90.00
_cell.angle_gamma   90.00
#
_symmetry.space_group_name_H-M   'P 1'
#
loop_
_entity.id
_entity.type
_entity.pdbx_description
1 polymer ?
#
loop_
_entity_poly.entity_id
_entity_poly.type
_entity_poly.pdbx_seq_one_letter_code
_entity_poly.pdbx_strand_id
1 'polypeptide(L)'
;MKKKTKILATIGPASDSLEILEKLIKAGVNVFRLNFSHGTHKYHSATIKKIRDASKNVNIKVGVLQDICGPKVRVGKLKSDFYLKKGDRVIFTKENIEGEKIDNNSYKVCINQPNILDMIKENEYIYMCDGSIRAKVISLNGGIVTQIDNDGKLSSNKGVNFPNTVINIEIITPKDEKDLLWGSKHEVDFVAISFVQNAKDVIHARNILESYGSKSQVFSKIEKFDAVENLKEILEVSDGIMVARGDLGIEVPYSKVPTIQKKIIRMANSLSKPVITATQMLLSMTEHDMATRAEISDVANAVLDGTDAVMLSEESAIGINPVNAVEVMSNTIIETEKIYSYNKFGKFDYLDNTDIITASVAKLARNLKAKAILSLTSSGKSAKKLARYRIKNDIYAITHSERVARLLTITWGVYPIMNIDLSSSEEMLGHALQKGYAKGFIDKNRTYIVTAGYPAGIEGSTNFLHILKKEQIEHYLSLAI
;
A
#
# COMPACT_ATOMS: atom_id res chain seq x y z
N MET A 1 19.80 -8.87 11.57
CA MET A 1 18.36 -8.87 11.95
C MET A 1 17.56 -8.97 10.66
N LYS A 2 16.46 -9.73 10.60
CA LYS A 2 15.56 -9.69 9.42
C LYS A 2 14.62 -8.49 9.56
N LYS A 3 14.38 -7.76 8.47
CA LYS A 3 13.48 -6.60 8.47
C LYS A 3 12.05 -7.00 8.82
N LYS A 4 11.36 -6.16 9.60
CA LYS A 4 9.93 -6.32 9.91
C LYS A 4 9.05 -5.45 9.02
N THR A 5 9.45 -4.21 8.74
CA THR A 5 8.81 -3.36 7.74
C THR A 5 8.95 -3.97 6.36
N LYS A 6 7.85 -3.96 5.61
CA LYS A 6 7.73 -4.59 4.30
C LYS A 6 8.14 -3.63 3.20
N ILE A 7 8.53 -4.20 2.06
CA ILE A 7 8.83 -3.44 0.85
C ILE A 7 7.81 -3.83 -0.21
N LEU A 8 7.14 -2.84 -0.76
CA LEU A 8 6.33 -2.97 -1.96
C LEU A 8 7.10 -2.35 -3.13
N ALA A 9 7.31 -3.10 -4.21
CA ALA A 9 8.04 -2.61 -5.39
C ALA A 9 7.13 -2.61 -6.62
N THR A 10 7.10 -1.51 -7.36
CA THR A 10 6.38 -1.41 -8.63
C THR A 10 7.15 -2.10 -9.74
N ILE A 11 6.47 -2.93 -10.51
CA ILE A 11 7.07 -3.58 -11.69
C ILE A 11 6.91 -2.71 -12.93
N GLY A 12 7.97 -2.65 -13.72
CA GLY A 12 8.00 -2.00 -15.03
C GLY A 12 9.13 -2.56 -15.89
N PRO A 13 9.48 -1.85 -16.99
CA PRO A 13 10.50 -2.29 -17.95
C PRO A 13 11.86 -2.67 -17.34
N ALA A 14 12.27 -2.02 -16.24
CA ALA A 14 13.55 -2.33 -15.59
C ALA A 14 13.51 -3.62 -14.75
N SER A 15 12.31 -4.11 -14.39
CA SER A 15 12.12 -5.15 -13.38
C SER A 15 11.22 -6.32 -13.77
N ASP A 16 10.72 -6.38 -15.01
CA ASP A 16 9.76 -7.40 -15.43
C ASP A 16 10.37 -8.72 -15.94
N SER A 17 11.69 -8.87 -15.91
CA SER A 17 12.36 -10.13 -16.27
C SER A 17 12.35 -11.10 -15.08
N LEU A 18 12.29 -12.41 -15.36
CA LEU A 18 12.25 -13.45 -14.32
C LEU A 18 13.47 -13.37 -13.39
N GLU A 19 14.67 -13.19 -13.96
CA GLU A 19 15.92 -13.09 -13.21
C GLU A 19 15.93 -11.88 -12.26
N ILE A 20 15.49 -10.71 -12.74
CA ILE A 20 15.42 -9.50 -11.91
C ILE A 20 14.36 -9.66 -10.82
N LEU A 21 13.20 -10.25 -11.12
CA LEU A 21 12.19 -10.55 -10.10
C LEU A 21 12.76 -11.44 -8.99
N GLU A 22 13.50 -12.49 -9.32
CA GLU A 22 14.14 -13.34 -8.31
C GLU A 22 15.16 -12.55 -7.45
N LYS A 23 15.95 -11.68 -8.09
CA LYS A 23 16.90 -10.80 -7.39
C LYS A 23 16.17 -9.83 -6.45
N LEU A 24 15.07 -9.21 -6.89
CA LEU A 24 14.25 -8.31 -6.09
C LEU A 24 13.64 -9.00 -4.86
N ILE A 25 13.15 -10.24 -5.03
CA ILE A 25 12.61 -11.03 -3.92
C ILE A 25 13.72 -11.32 -2.90
N LYS A 26 14.92 -11.71 -3.35
CA LYS A 26 16.08 -11.96 -2.49
C LYS A 26 16.57 -10.69 -1.78
N ALA A 27 16.57 -9.55 -2.46
CA ALA A 27 16.94 -8.24 -1.89
C ALA A 27 15.95 -7.78 -0.81
N GLY A 28 14.68 -8.22 -0.90
CA GLY A 28 13.72 -8.13 0.19
C GLY A 28 12.33 -7.65 -0.16
N VAL A 29 11.92 -7.65 -1.44
CA VAL A 29 10.54 -7.32 -1.81
C VAL A 29 9.55 -8.29 -1.16
N ASN A 30 8.45 -7.76 -0.65
CA ASN A 30 7.36 -8.54 -0.04
C ASN A 30 6.09 -8.54 -0.91
N VAL A 31 5.83 -7.43 -1.58
CA VAL A 31 4.68 -7.27 -2.48
C VAL A 31 5.13 -6.60 -3.77
N PHE A 32 4.67 -7.09 -4.90
CA PHE A 32 4.85 -6.43 -6.18
C PHE A 32 3.59 -5.65 -6.55
N ARG A 33 3.75 -4.41 -7.00
CA ARG A 33 2.67 -3.56 -7.52
C ARG A 33 2.64 -3.60 -9.04
N LEU A 34 1.47 -3.89 -9.59
CA LEU A 34 1.14 -3.73 -11.00
C LEU A 34 0.39 -2.41 -11.14
N ASN A 35 1.00 -1.42 -11.81
CA ASN A 35 0.40 -0.12 -12.01
C ASN A 35 -0.43 -0.10 -13.31
N PHE A 36 -1.76 -0.04 -13.21
CA PHE A 36 -2.67 -0.07 -14.36
C PHE A 36 -2.87 1.28 -15.04
N SER A 37 -2.21 2.35 -14.58
CA SER A 37 -2.04 3.56 -15.40
C SER A 37 -1.16 3.30 -16.63
N HIS A 38 -0.37 2.21 -16.62
CA HIS A 38 0.51 1.82 -17.72
C HIS A 38 0.35 0.32 -18.04
N GLY A 39 0.82 -0.07 -19.22
CA GLY A 39 0.79 -1.46 -19.68
C GLY A 39 -0.60 -1.92 -20.12
N THR A 40 -0.62 -3.07 -20.81
CA THR A 40 -1.85 -3.73 -21.25
C THR A 40 -2.16 -4.93 -20.35
N HIS A 41 -3.39 -5.44 -20.38
CA HIS A 41 -3.73 -6.70 -19.71
C HIS A 41 -2.81 -7.85 -20.13
N LYS A 42 -2.41 -7.92 -21.41
CA LYS A 42 -1.46 -8.94 -21.91
C LYS A 42 -0.10 -8.82 -21.21
N TYR A 43 0.40 -7.60 -21.05
CA TYR A 43 1.63 -7.34 -20.30
C TYR A 43 1.50 -7.79 -18.84
N HIS A 44 0.45 -7.34 -18.16
CA HIS A 44 0.22 -7.68 -16.74
C HIS A 44 0.02 -9.18 -16.52
N SER A 45 -0.60 -9.91 -17.45
CA SER A 45 -0.75 -11.37 -17.39
C SER A 45 0.59 -12.10 -17.53
N ALA A 46 1.49 -11.62 -18.39
CA ALA A 46 2.83 -12.16 -18.49
C ALA A 46 3.64 -11.87 -17.20
N THR A 47 3.52 -10.65 -16.67
CA THR A 47 4.24 -10.21 -15.49
C THR A 47 3.81 -10.95 -14.23
N ILE A 48 2.51 -11.11 -13.97
CA ILE A 48 2.04 -11.83 -12.78
C ILE A 48 2.48 -13.29 -12.80
N LYS A 49 2.50 -13.94 -13.96
CA LYS A 49 3.03 -15.30 -14.10
C LYS A 49 4.50 -15.37 -13.70
N LYS A 50 5.34 -14.48 -14.23
CA LYS A 50 6.77 -14.41 -13.86
C LYS A 50 6.98 -14.13 -12.38
N ILE A 51 6.14 -13.29 -11.75
CA ILE A 51 6.20 -13.04 -10.29
C ILE A 51 5.95 -14.34 -9.51
N ARG A 52 4.93 -15.11 -9.89
CA ARG A 52 4.62 -16.39 -9.23
C ARG A 52 5.73 -17.41 -9.46
N ASP A 53 6.29 -17.48 -10.66
CA ASP A 53 7.43 -18.37 -10.99
C ASP A 53 8.67 -17.99 -10.16
N ALA A 54 9.05 -16.71 -10.12
CA ALA A 54 10.18 -16.21 -9.31
C ALA A 54 9.99 -16.55 -7.81
N SER A 55 8.78 -16.31 -7.28
CA SER A 55 8.42 -16.64 -5.89
C SER A 55 8.62 -18.12 -5.58
N LYS A 56 8.24 -19.00 -6.51
CA LYS A 56 8.42 -20.45 -6.39
C LYS A 56 9.89 -20.84 -6.47
N ASN A 57 10.63 -20.30 -7.44
CA ASN A 57 12.06 -20.61 -7.65
C ASN A 57 12.92 -20.26 -6.43
N VAL A 58 12.63 -19.14 -5.78
CA VAL A 58 13.38 -18.71 -4.59
C VAL A 58 12.77 -19.17 -3.26
N ASN A 59 11.63 -19.86 -3.30
CA ASN A 59 10.88 -20.34 -2.15
C ASN A 59 10.56 -19.25 -1.11
N ILE A 60 10.18 -18.06 -1.60
CA ILE A 60 9.78 -16.90 -0.77
C ILE A 60 8.43 -16.40 -1.28
N LYS A 61 7.44 -16.37 -0.39
CA LYS A 61 6.10 -15.87 -0.71
C LYS A 61 6.11 -14.36 -0.92
N VAL A 62 5.52 -13.92 -2.03
CA VAL A 62 5.26 -12.50 -2.32
C VAL A 62 3.81 -12.28 -2.71
N GLY A 63 3.26 -11.15 -2.27
CA GLY A 63 1.93 -10.69 -2.67
C GLY A 63 1.97 -9.91 -3.98
N VAL A 64 0.81 -9.76 -4.61
CA VAL A 64 0.62 -8.91 -5.80
C VAL A 64 -0.48 -7.91 -5.52
N LEU A 65 -0.17 -6.62 -5.66
CA LEU A 65 -1.10 -5.51 -5.55
C LEU A 65 -1.39 -4.94 -6.94
N GLN A 66 -2.66 -4.94 -7.33
CA GLN A 66 -3.14 -4.20 -8.49
C GLN A 66 -3.47 -2.76 -8.09
N ASP A 67 -2.87 -1.77 -8.73
CA ASP A 67 -3.19 -0.36 -8.51
C ASP A 67 -3.95 0.19 -9.72
N ILE A 68 -5.24 0.48 -9.55
CA ILE A 68 -6.10 1.00 -10.62
C ILE A 68 -5.90 2.50 -10.81
N CYS A 69 -6.19 3.00 -12.02
CA CYS A 69 -5.82 4.37 -12.39
C CYS A 69 -6.73 5.41 -11.73
N GLY A 70 -8.04 5.15 -11.68
CA GLY A 70 -9.03 6.14 -11.29
C GLY A 70 -9.18 7.29 -12.30
N PRO A 71 -10.01 8.30 -12.00
CA PRO A 71 -10.42 9.34 -12.94
C PRO A 71 -9.39 10.47 -13.01
N LYS A 72 -8.16 10.18 -13.42
CA LYS A 72 -7.11 11.20 -13.50
C LYS A 72 -7.52 12.33 -14.45
N VAL A 73 -7.71 13.53 -13.91
CA VAL A 73 -8.09 14.71 -14.68
C VAL A 73 -6.87 15.24 -15.42
N ARG A 74 -7.08 15.58 -16.69
CA ARG A 74 -6.04 16.03 -17.60
C ARG A 74 -6.54 17.15 -18.48
N VAL A 75 -5.64 18.06 -18.82
CA VAL A 75 -5.85 19.03 -19.89
C VAL A 75 -6.04 18.30 -21.21
N GLY A 76 -6.96 18.76 -22.04
CA GLY A 76 -7.17 18.25 -23.40
C GLY A 76 -5.96 18.45 -24.32
N LYS A 77 -6.17 18.24 -25.61
CA LYS A 77 -5.16 18.54 -26.63
C LYS A 77 -4.98 20.05 -26.74
N LEU A 78 -3.75 20.48 -26.97
CA LEU A 78 -3.38 21.88 -27.23
C LEU A 78 -2.82 22.00 -28.65
N LYS A 79 -3.14 23.09 -29.36
CA LYS A 79 -2.58 23.38 -30.68
C LYS A 79 -1.05 23.52 -30.65
N SER A 80 -0.51 23.99 -29.53
CA SER A 80 0.91 24.08 -29.23
C SER A 80 1.11 24.10 -27.71
N ASP A 81 2.34 23.84 -27.25
CA ASP A 81 2.67 23.99 -25.84
C ASP A 81 2.53 25.46 -25.40
N PHE A 82 1.96 25.70 -24.22
CA PHE A 82 1.82 27.04 -23.67
C PHE A 82 2.94 27.33 -22.69
N TYR A 83 3.59 28.48 -22.87
CA TYR A 83 4.53 29.04 -21.91
C TYR A 83 3.80 30.13 -21.13
N LEU A 84 3.23 29.74 -20.00
CA LEU A 84 2.42 30.60 -19.15
C LEU A 84 3.32 31.44 -18.26
N LYS A 85 2.99 32.72 -18.13
CA LYS A 85 3.65 33.69 -17.25
C LYS A 85 2.73 34.06 -16.10
N LYS A 86 3.32 34.44 -14.97
CA LYS A 86 2.56 35.01 -13.85
C LYS A 86 1.70 36.19 -14.33
N GLY A 87 0.40 36.12 -14.06
CA GLY A 87 -0.60 37.12 -14.48
C GLY A 87 -1.38 36.74 -15.74
N ASP A 88 -0.94 35.73 -16.51
CA ASP A 88 -1.70 35.23 -17.66
C ASP A 88 -3.06 34.67 -17.22
N ARG A 89 -4.01 34.67 -18.15
CA ARG A 89 -5.35 34.12 -17.96
C ARG A 89 -5.50 32.78 -18.66
N VAL A 90 -6.01 31.79 -17.95
CA VAL A 90 -6.39 30.49 -18.54
C VAL A 90 -7.87 30.26 -18.29
N ILE A 91 -8.63 30.06 -19.37
CA ILE A 91 -10.07 29.83 -19.36
C ILE A 91 -10.31 28.34 -19.57
N PHE A 92 -10.88 27.67 -18.57
CA PHE A 92 -11.33 26.29 -18.71
C PHE A 92 -12.77 26.24 -19.20
N THR A 93 -13.01 25.52 -20.29
CA THR A 93 -14.33 25.31 -20.89
C THR A 93 -14.75 23.83 -20.81
N LYS A 94 -16.07 23.59 -20.80
CA LYS A 94 -16.65 22.25 -20.98
C LYS A 94 -16.64 21.78 -22.43
N GLU A 95 -16.54 22.72 -23.37
CA GLU A 95 -16.51 22.42 -24.79
C GLU A 95 -15.27 21.60 -25.12
N ASN A 96 -15.44 20.51 -25.86
CA ASN A 96 -14.32 19.71 -26.33
C ASN A 96 -13.60 20.44 -27.47
N ILE A 97 -12.58 21.22 -27.13
CA ILE A 97 -11.76 22.01 -28.05
C ILE A 97 -10.30 21.55 -28.02
N GLU A 98 -9.55 21.88 -29.08
CA GLU A 98 -8.10 21.97 -28.96
C GLU A 98 -7.75 23.30 -28.32
N GLY A 99 -7.09 23.25 -27.16
CA GLY A 99 -6.70 24.45 -26.44
C GLY A 99 -5.82 25.36 -27.29
N GLU A 100 -6.07 26.65 -27.20
CA GLU A 100 -5.37 27.66 -27.99
C GLU A 100 -5.09 28.95 -27.21
N LYS A 101 -4.14 29.74 -27.73
CA LYS A 101 -3.89 31.10 -27.27
C LYS A 101 -4.90 32.02 -27.93
N ILE A 102 -5.71 32.72 -27.13
CA ILE A 102 -6.79 33.61 -27.60
C ILE A 102 -6.26 35.02 -27.88
N ASP A 103 -5.38 35.51 -27.01
CA ASP A 103 -4.70 36.80 -27.15
C ASP A 103 -3.30 36.75 -26.51
N ASN A 104 -2.60 37.88 -26.41
CA ASN A 104 -1.22 37.92 -25.88
C ASN A 104 -1.04 37.26 -24.50
N ASN A 105 -2.04 37.36 -23.61
CA ASN A 105 -1.96 36.89 -22.22
C ASN A 105 -3.14 35.98 -21.82
N SER A 106 -3.98 35.53 -22.76
CA SER A 106 -5.14 34.68 -22.50
C SER A 106 -5.12 33.40 -23.33
N TYR A 107 -5.46 32.29 -22.67
CA TYR A 107 -5.47 30.94 -23.22
C TYR A 107 -6.81 30.26 -22.92
N LYS A 108 -7.31 29.43 -23.84
CA LYS A 108 -8.50 28.59 -23.64
C LYS A 108 -8.10 27.12 -23.64
N VAL A 109 -8.60 26.34 -22.68
CA VAL A 109 -8.36 24.89 -22.58
C VAL A 109 -9.62 24.15 -22.16
N CYS A 110 -9.68 22.85 -22.43
CA CYS A 110 -10.67 21.95 -21.86
C CYS A 110 -9.99 20.89 -20.97
N ILE A 111 -10.78 20.15 -20.20
CA ILE A 111 -10.34 18.98 -19.44
C ILE A 111 -11.13 17.74 -19.85
N ASN A 112 -10.53 16.56 -19.68
CA ASN A 112 -11.17 15.28 -19.98
C ASN A 112 -12.37 14.94 -19.06
N GLN A 113 -12.62 15.74 -18.01
CA GLN A 113 -13.75 15.60 -17.09
C GLN A 113 -14.46 16.95 -16.91
N PRO A 114 -15.20 17.43 -17.92
CA PRO A 114 -15.75 18.79 -17.93
C PRO A 114 -16.77 19.07 -16.82
N ASN A 115 -17.42 18.03 -16.27
CA ASN A 115 -18.40 18.16 -15.18
C ASN A 115 -17.77 18.66 -13.87
N ILE A 116 -16.45 18.53 -13.70
CA ILE A 116 -15.75 19.05 -12.52
C ILE A 116 -15.83 20.58 -12.48
N LEU A 117 -15.87 21.23 -13.64
CA LEU A 117 -15.91 22.69 -13.72
C LEU A 117 -17.15 23.29 -13.04
N ASP A 118 -18.25 22.53 -12.92
CA ASP A 118 -19.47 22.95 -12.21
C ASP A 118 -19.29 23.07 -10.70
N MET A 119 -18.28 22.41 -10.15
CA MET A 119 -18.06 22.31 -8.70
C MET A 119 -17.09 23.39 -8.20
N ILE A 120 -16.39 24.07 -9.11
CA ILE A 120 -15.33 25.03 -8.81
C ILE A 120 -15.93 26.37 -8.37
N LYS A 121 -15.36 26.96 -7.32
CA LYS A 121 -15.77 28.26 -6.79
C LYS A 121 -14.72 29.33 -7.04
N GLU A 122 -15.14 30.59 -7.02
CA GLU A 122 -14.21 31.72 -7.04
C GLU A 122 -13.24 31.65 -5.86
N ASN A 123 -12.01 32.13 -6.07
CA ASN A 123 -10.89 32.06 -5.13
C ASN A 123 -10.32 30.66 -4.83
N GLU A 124 -10.84 29.59 -5.45
CA GLU A 124 -10.20 28.27 -5.41
C GLU A 124 -8.99 28.22 -6.36
N TYR A 125 -8.17 27.17 -6.19
CA TYR A 125 -7.01 26.93 -7.02
C TYR A 125 -7.22 25.75 -7.97
N ILE A 126 -6.69 25.89 -9.19
CA ILE A 126 -6.50 24.81 -10.15
C ILE A 126 -5.01 24.65 -10.36
N TYR A 127 -4.50 23.44 -10.10
CA TYR A 127 -3.10 23.10 -10.29
C TYR A 127 -2.94 22.27 -11.55
N MET A 128 -1.93 22.57 -12.35
CA MET A 128 -1.60 21.84 -13.58
C MET A 128 -0.16 21.35 -13.54
N CYS A 129 0.14 20.31 -14.32
CA CYS A 129 1.47 19.69 -14.36
C CYS A 129 1.93 19.24 -12.96
N ASP A 130 1.07 18.47 -12.28
CA ASP A 130 1.33 17.88 -10.97
C ASP A 130 1.75 18.94 -9.91
N GLY A 131 1.06 20.09 -9.91
CA GLY A 131 1.32 21.20 -8.96
C GLY A 131 2.32 22.25 -9.44
N SER A 132 3.01 22.01 -10.56
CA SER A 132 4.06 22.93 -11.07
C SER A 132 3.50 24.28 -11.53
N ILE A 133 2.26 24.31 -12.04
CA ILE A 133 1.58 25.54 -12.45
C ILE A 133 0.37 25.73 -11.55
N ARG A 134 0.27 26.91 -10.92
CA ARG A 134 -0.86 27.25 -10.06
C ARG A 134 -1.68 28.35 -10.70
N ALA A 135 -2.99 28.16 -10.74
CA ALA A 135 -3.93 29.11 -11.29
C ALA A 135 -5.02 29.39 -10.26
N LYS A 136 -5.26 30.66 -9.94
CA LYS A 136 -6.33 31.06 -9.01
C LYS A 136 -7.58 31.41 -9.81
N VAL A 137 -8.74 30.88 -9.41
CA VAL A 137 -10.03 31.20 -10.05
C VAL A 137 -10.43 32.63 -9.70
N ILE A 138 -10.61 33.46 -10.74
CA ILE A 138 -10.95 34.88 -10.61
C ILE A 138 -12.36 35.23 -11.11
N SER A 139 -12.97 34.37 -11.92
CA SER A 139 -14.33 34.56 -12.43
C SER A 139 -14.90 33.24 -12.95
N LEU A 140 -16.21 33.04 -12.80
CA LEU A 140 -16.96 31.91 -13.36
C LEU A 140 -17.80 32.29 -14.59
N ASN A 141 -17.69 33.55 -15.06
CA ASN A 141 -18.43 34.05 -16.22
C ASN A 141 -17.72 33.69 -17.53
N GLY A 142 -18.41 32.98 -18.43
CA GLY A 142 -17.86 32.57 -19.73
C GLY A 142 -16.93 31.36 -19.68
N GLY A 143 -17.02 30.57 -18.61
CA GLY A 143 -16.10 29.47 -18.27
C GLY A 143 -15.39 29.75 -16.95
N ILE A 144 -14.49 28.84 -16.55
CA ILE A 144 -13.68 29.04 -15.34
C ILE A 144 -12.45 29.86 -15.73
N VAL A 145 -12.49 31.15 -15.46
CA VAL A 145 -11.38 32.06 -15.75
C VAL A 145 -10.43 32.06 -14.56
N THR A 146 -9.17 31.73 -14.84
CA THR A 146 -8.12 31.68 -13.83
C THR A 146 -7.00 32.67 -14.15
N GLN A 147 -6.28 33.12 -13.12
CA GLN A 147 -5.04 33.88 -13.23
C GLN A 147 -3.87 33.02 -12.78
N ILE A 148 -2.80 32.99 -13.57
CA ILE A 148 -1.60 32.21 -13.29
C ILE A 148 -0.74 32.89 -12.20
N ASP A 149 -0.38 32.13 -11.17
CA ASP A 149 0.41 32.61 -10.02
C ASP A 149 1.92 32.48 -10.22
N ASN A 150 2.35 31.60 -11.13
CA ASN A 150 3.76 31.35 -11.41
C ASN A 150 3.99 30.91 -12.86
N ASP A 151 5.20 31.16 -13.34
CA ASP A 151 5.62 30.73 -14.68
C ASP A 151 5.59 29.20 -14.81
N GLY A 152 5.30 28.71 -16.02
CA GLY A 152 5.44 27.28 -16.32
C GLY A 152 5.04 26.91 -17.73
N LYS A 153 5.34 25.66 -18.10
CA LYS A 153 5.03 25.10 -19.42
C LYS A 153 3.87 24.11 -19.31
N LEU A 154 2.78 24.39 -20.01
CA LEU A 154 1.64 23.49 -20.13
C LEU A 154 1.67 22.77 -21.49
N SER A 155 1.56 21.45 -21.46
CA SER A 155 1.44 20.64 -22.67
C SER A 155 0.20 19.75 -22.60
N SER A 156 -0.16 19.14 -23.74
CA SER A 156 -1.34 18.28 -23.86
C SER A 156 -1.33 17.13 -22.85
N ASN A 157 -2.51 16.73 -22.36
CA ASN A 157 -2.72 15.58 -21.48
C ASN A 157 -2.01 15.66 -20.11
N LYS A 158 -1.54 16.84 -19.70
CA LYS A 158 -0.95 17.05 -18.37
C LYS A 158 -2.00 17.01 -17.26
N GLY A 159 -1.62 16.50 -16.10
CA GLY A 159 -2.51 16.34 -14.95
C GLY A 159 -3.07 17.67 -14.45
N VAL A 160 -4.32 17.65 -13.99
CA VAL A 160 -5.01 18.78 -13.37
C VAL A 160 -5.54 18.35 -12.01
N ASN A 161 -5.33 19.18 -11.00
CA ASN A 161 -5.73 18.93 -9.61
C ASN A 161 -6.56 20.11 -9.09
N PHE A 162 -7.48 19.80 -8.18
CA PHE A 162 -8.42 20.75 -7.59
C PHE A 162 -8.34 20.66 -6.06
N PRO A 163 -7.28 21.22 -5.45
CA PRO A 163 -6.96 21.06 -4.02
C PRO A 163 -8.01 21.65 -3.07
N ASN A 164 -8.95 22.45 -3.57
CA ASN A 164 -9.97 23.11 -2.75
C ASN A 164 -11.40 22.68 -3.10
N THR A 165 -11.54 21.78 -4.07
CA THR A 165 -12.84 21.41 -4.63
C THR A 165 -13.14 19.96 -4.29
N VAL A 166 -14.27 19.72 -3.62
CA VAL A 166 -14.78 18.36 -3.40
C VAL A 166 -15.36 17.87 -4.72
N ILE A 167 -14.75 16.84 -5.30
CA ILE A 167 -15.07 16.39 -6.66
C ILE A 167 -16.01 15.20 -6.60
N ASN A 168 -17.32 15.43 -6.57
CA ASN A 168 -18.31 14.35 -6.48
C ASN A 168 -18.54 13.62 -7.82
N ILE A 169 -17.49 12.98 -8.35
CA ILE A 169 -17.53 12.15 -9.56
C ILE A 169 -17.32 10.68 -9.21
N GLU A 170 -17.80 9.80 -10.09
CA GLU A 170 -17.49 8.37 -10.03
C GLU A 170 -15.97 8.15 -10.13
N ILE A 171 -15.40 7.46 -9.14
CA ILE A 171 -13.95 7.23 -9.06
C ILE A 171 -13.53 5.92 -9.71
N ILE A 172 -14.48 5.03 -10.01
CA ILE A 172 -14.21 3.81 -10.77
C ILE A 172 -14.60 4.05 -12.22
N THR A 173 -13.61 4.20 -13.10
CA THR A 173 -13.88 4.42 -14.51
C THR A 173 -14.28 3.12 -15.23
N PRO A 174 -14.89 3.18 -16.43
CA PRO A 174 -15.15 1.98 -17.24
C PRO A 174 -13.88 1.19 -17.61
N LYS A 175 -12.72 1.86 -17.62
CA LYS A 175 -11.42 1.18 -17.75
C LYS A 175 -11.09 0.42 -16.46
N ASP A 176 -11.24 1.07 -15.31
CA ASP A 176 -10.94 0.46 -14.02
C ASP A 176 -11.85 -0.76 -13.76
N GLU A 177 -13.13 -0.75 -14.15
CA GLU A 177 -13.98 -1.95 -14.05
C GLU A 177 -13.41 -3.16 -14.81
N LYS A 178 -12.92 -2.92 -16.04
CA LYS A 178 -12.25 -3.97 -16.84
C LYS A 178 -10.95 -4.44 -16.19
N ASP A 179 -10.21 -3.51 -15.58
CA ASP A 179 -9.00 -3.82 -14.84
C ASP A 179 -9.32 -4.66 -13.59
N LEU A 180 -10.34 -4.30 -12.81
CA LEU A 180 -10.80 -5.05 -11.63
C LEU A 180 -11.26 -6.47 -12.00
N LEU A 181 -11.99 -6.62 -13.11
CA LEU A 181 -12.36 -7.93 -13.64
C LEU A 181 -11.13 -8.76 -13.99
N TRP A 182 -10.13 -8.15 -14.63
CA TRP A 182 -8.86 -8.80 -14.92
C TRP A 182 -8.16 -9.25 -13.63
N GLY A 183 -8.11 -8.39 -12.61
CA GLY A 183 -7.49 -8.68 -11.32
C GLY A 183 -8.14 -9.84 -10.60
N SER A 184 -9.48 -9.87 -10.59
CA SER A 184 -10.25 -10.99 -10.03
C SER A 184 -9.88 -12.32 -10.70
N LYS A 185 -9.86 -12.35 -12.05
CA LYS A 185 -9.52 -13.56 -12.82
C LYS A 185 -8.08 -14.05 -12.62
N HIS A 186 -7.16 -13.17 -12.26
CA HIS A 186 -5.74 -13.50 -12.04
C HIS A 186 -5.38 -13.63 -10.56
N GLU A 187 -6.37 -13.63 -9.67
CA GLU A 187 -6.20 -13.81 -8.23
C GLU A 187 -5.14 -12.88 -7.61
N VAL A 188 -5.20 -11.58 -7.95
CA VAL A 188 -4.38 -10.57 -7.29
C VAL A 188 -4.70 -10.53 -5.79
N ASP A 189 -3.70 -10.31 -4.95
CA ASP A 189 -3.86 -10.42 -3.50
C ASP A 189 -4.49 -9.13 -2.93
N PHE A 190 -4.10 -7.99 -3.49
CA PHE A 190 -4.56 -6.66 -3.08
C PHE A 190 -5.00 -5.82 -4.28
N VAL A 191 -5.95 -4.93 -4.07
CA VAL A 191 -6.37 -3.90 -5.05
C VAL A 191 -6.29 -2.55 -4.37
N ALA A 192 -5.51 -1.61 -4.92
CA ALA A 192 -5.46 -0.23 -4.48
C ALA A 192 -6.37 0.66 -5.33
N ILE A 193 -7.26 1.40 -4.67
CA ILE A 193 -8.23 2.31 -5.28
C ILE A 193 -7.69 3.73 -5.21
N SER A 194 -7.50 4.35 -6.37
CA SER A 194 -7.06 5.74 -6.52
C SER A 194 -8.23 6.72 -6.32
N PHE A 195 -7.91 7.95 -5.95
CA PHE A 195 -8.83 9.08 -5.79
C PHE A 195 -10.01 8.81 -4.84
N VAL A 196 -9.83 7.95 -3.84
CA VAL A 196 -10.83 7.76 -2.77
C VAL A 196 -11.08 9.10 -2.10
N GLN A 197 -12.35 9.43 -1.85
CA GLN A 197 -12.79 10.64 -1.17
C GLN A 197 -13.56 10.32 0.12
N ASN A 198 -14.32 9.23 0.11
CA ASN A 198 -15.21 8.85 1.21
C ASN A 198 -15.42 7.32 1.29
N ALA A 199 -16.16 6.86 2.29
CA ALA A 199 -16.41 5.42 2.48
C ALA A 199 -17.22 4.76 1.35
N LYS A 200 -18.12 5.50 0.68
CA LYS A 200 -18.97 4.96 -0.39
C LYS A 200 -18.14 4.50 -1.57
N ASP A 201 -17.09 5.23 -1.91
CA ASP A 201 -16.15 4.89 -2.99
C ASP A 201 -15.51 3.51 -2.76
N VAL A 202 -15.09 3.25 -1.52
CA VAL A 202 -14.46 1.97 -1.13
C VAL A 202 -15.48 0.83 -1.14
N ILE A 203 -16.70 1.09 -0.67
CA ILE A 203 -17.81 0.12 -0.71
C ILE A 203 -18.17 -0.20 -2.17
N HIS A 204 -18.22 0.79 -3.04
CA HIS A 204 -18.52 0.59 -4.46
C HIS A 204 -17.47 -0.31 -5.13
N ALA A 205 -16.18 -0.01 -4.95
CA ALA A 205 -15.10 -0.85 -5.45
C ALA A 205 -15.15 -2.28 -4.89
N ARG A 206 -15.48 -2.43 -3.59
CA ARG A 206 -15.66 -3.73 -2.96
C ARG A 206 -16.82 -4.52 -3.58
N ASN A 207 -17.97 -3.89 -3.78
CA ASN A 207 -19.14 -4.53 -4.39
C ASN A 207 -18.84 -5.01 -5.83
N ILE A 208 -18.08 -4.23 -6.61
CA ILE A 208 -17.63 -4.65 -7.94
C ILE A 208 -16.76 -5.92 -7.83
N LEU A 209 -15.76 -5.91 -6.94
CA LEU A 209 -14.88 -7.06 -6.72
C LEU A 209 -15.64 -8.31 -6.27
N GLU A 210 -16.59 -8.16 -5.34
CA GLU A 210 -17.46 -9.23 -4.86
C GLU A 210 -18.36 -9.78 -5.97
N SER A 211 -18.88 -8.92 -6.85
CA SER A 211 -19.67 -9.34 -8.01
C SER A 211 -18.89 -10.22 -8.98
N TYR A 212 -17.56 -10.07 -9.00
CA TYR A 212 -16.64 -10.91 -9.77
C TYR A 212 -16.09 -12.10 -8.97
N GLY A 213 -16.59 -12.36 -7.76
CA GLY A 213 -16.13 -13.43 -6.88
C GLY A 213 -14.71 -13.21 -6.33
N SER A 214 -14.18 -11.98 -6.43
CA SER A 214 -12.83 -11.67 -5.97
C SER A 214 -12.74 -11.74 -4.45
N LYS A 215 -11.57 -12.18 -3.97
CA LYS A 215 -11.22 -12.22 -2.53
C LYS A 215 -10.01 -11.33 -2.22
N SER A 216 -9.70 -10.39 -3.11
CA SER A 216 -8.62 -9.42 -2.93
C SER A 216 -8.96 -8.45 -1.81
N GLN A 217 -7.95 -7.97 -1.09
CA GLN A 217 -8.11 -6.94 -0.07
C GLN A 217 -8.07 -5.54 -0.69
N VAL A 218 -8.99 -4.66 -0.29
CA VAL A 218 -9.13 -3.31 -0.83
C VAL A 218 -8.28 -2.33 -0.04
N PHE A 219 -7.34 -1.65 -0.70
CA PHE A 219 -6.49 -0.61 -0.16
C PHE A 219 -6.94 0.75 -0.67
N SER A 220 -7.28 1.67 0.23
CA SER A 220 -7.65 3.02 -0.15
C SER A 220 -6.41 3.91 -0.23
N LYS A 221 -6.19 4.56 -1.37
CA LYS A 221 -5.12 5.56 -1.53
C LYS A 221 -5.61 6.89 -0.98
N ILE A 222 -4.92 7.38 0.04
CA ILE A 222 -5.18 8.69 0.64
C ILE A 222 -4.31 9.70 -0.09
N GLU A 223 -4.90 10.29 -1.13
CA GLU A 223 -4.26 11.28 -2.02
C GLU A 223 -5.05 12.57 -2.15
N LYS A 224 -6.30 12.62 -1.67
CA LYS A 224 -7.15 13.81 -1.70
C LYS A 224 -7.30 14.42 -0.30
N PHE A 225 -7.58 15.72 -0.24
CA PHE A 225 -7.79 16.42 1.04
C PHE A 225 -9.04 15.91 1.78
N ASP A 226 -10.13 15.64 1.06
CA ASP A 226 -11.39 15.11 1.61
C ASP A 226 -11.21 13.69 2.18
N ALA A 227 -10.37 12.84 1.59
CA ALA A 227 -10.00 11.56 2.17
C ALA A 227 -9.26 11.68 3.51
N VAL A 228 -8.51 12.77 3.72
CA VAL A 228 -7.88 13.05 5.02
C VAL A 228 -8.91 13.47 6.06
N GLU A 229 -9.96 14.17 5.64
CA GLU A 229 -11.09 14.58 6.49
C GLU A 229 -11.99 13.38 6.84
N ASN A 230 -12.32 12.55 5.84
CA ASN A 230 -13.14 11.34 5.94
C ASN A 230 -12.34 10.09 6.34
N LEU A 231 -11.10 10.26 6.81
CA LEU A 231 -10.17 9.16 7.04
C LEU A 231 -10.74 8.06 7.95
N LYS A 232 -11.55 8.41 8.95
CA LYS A 232 -12.14 7.44 9.88
C LYS A 232 -13.10 6.48 9.17
N GLU A 233 -14.07 7.01 8.43
CA GLU A 233 -15.07 6.19 7.74
C GLU A 233 -14.44 5.36 6.61
N ILE A 234 -13.47 5.93 5.88
CA ILE A 234 -12.69 5.19 4.87
C ILE A 234 -11.97 4.02 5.55
N LEU A 235 -11.26 4.31 6.64
CA LEU A 235 -10.56 3.29 7.41
C LEU A 235 -11.50 2.24 8.00
N GLU A 236 -12.81 2.45 8.17
CA GLU A 236 -13.72 1.41 8.65
C GLU A 236 -13.98 0.35 7.56
N VAL A 237 -14.05 0.77 6.30
CA VAL A 237 -14.45 -0.07 5.16
C VAL A 237 -13.28 -0.57 4.29
N SER A 238 -12.05 -0.05 4.46
CA SER A 238 -10.85 -0.55 3.76
C SER A 238 -10.23 -1.78 4.46
N ASP A 239 -9.52 -2.64 3.73
CA ASP A 239 -8.71 -3.71 4.32
C ASP A 239 -7.29 -3.24 4.72
N GLY A 240 -6.84 -2.17 4.07
CA GLY A 240 -5.58 -1.47 4.30
C GLY A 240 -5.62 -0.10 3.64
N ILE A 241 -4.56 0.69 3.77
CA ILE A 241 -4.50 2.03 3.20
C ILE A 241 -3.10 2.35 2.67
N MET A 242 -3.03 3.32 1.77
CA MET A 242 -1.77 3.82 1.19
C MET A 242 -1.71 5.34 1.34
N VAL A 243 -0.67 5.85 1.97
CA VAL A 243 -0.36 7.29 2.01
C VAL A 243 0.33 7.64 0.69
N ALA A 244 -0.42 8.18 -0.26
CA ALA A 244 0.06 8.51 -1.61
C ALA A 244 0.54 9.97 -1.64
N ARG A 245 1.80 10.18 -1.21
CA ARG A 245 2.35 11.49 -0.86
C ARG A 245 2.54 12.43 -2.04
N GLY A 246 2.81 11.92 -3.23
CA GLY A 246 2.95 12.70 -4.45
C GLY A 246 1.69 13.49 -4.75
N ASP A 247 0.57 12.81 -4.99
CA ASP A 247 -0.73 13.44 -5.24
C ASP A 247 -1.24 14.19 -3.99
N LEU A 248 -1.07 13.62 -2.79
CA LEU A 248 -1.48 14.31 -1.55
C LEU A 248 -0.76 15.65 -1.35
N GLY A 249 0.53 15.74 -1.68
CA GLY A 249 1.31 16.97 -1.56
C GLY A 249 0.90 18.08 -2.53
N ILE A 250 0.10 17.74 -3.54
CA ILE A 250 -0.54 18.69 -4.45
C ILE A 250 -1.89 19.14 -3.87
N GLU A 251 -2.63 18.23 -3.24
CA GLU A 251 -3.99 18.45 -2.72
C GLU A 251 -4.01 19.15 -1.35
N VAL A 252 -2.95 19.06 -0.55
CA VAL A 252 -2.83 19.77 0.74
C VAL A 252 -1.52 20.58 0.79
N PRO A 253 -1.40 21.59 1.67
CA PRO A 253 -0.12 22.27 1.86
C PRO A 253 1.01 21.26 2.14
N TYR A 254 2.08 21.29 1.34
CA TYR A 254 3.18 20.32 1.42
C TYR A 254 3.78 20.19 2.84
N SER A 255 3.79 21.29 3.61
CA SER A 255 4.24 21.32 5.00
C SER A 255 3.38 20.49 5.96
N LYS A 256 2.11 20.22 5.60
CA LYS A 256 1.20 19.37 6.38
C LYS A 256 1.37 17.88 6.06
N VAL A 257 1.92 17.51 4.90
CA VAL A 257 2.04 16.10 4.45
C VAL A 257 2.71 15.21 5.51
N PRO A 258 3.85 15.59 6.13
CA PRO A 258 4.47 14.75 7.16
C PRO A 258 3.57 14.50 8.38
N THR A 259 2.82 15.51 8.82
CA THR A 259 1.89 15.36 9.95
C THR A 259 0.67 14.52 9.60
N ILE A 260 0.16 14.65 8.37
CA ILE A 260 -0.95 13.85 7.85
C ILE A 260 -0.54 12.38 7.70
N GLN A 261 0.64 12.10 7.15
CA GLN A 261 1.22 10.74 7.10
C GLN A 261 1.22 10.09 8.49
N LYS A 262 1.75 10.79 9.51
CA LYS A 262 1.81 10.29 10.90
C LYS A 262 0.41 10.01 11.46
N LYS A 263 -0.56 10.91 11.22
CA LYS A 263 -1.96 10.72 11.61
C LYS A 263 -2.55 9.46 10.96
N ILE A 264 -2.38 9.32 9.66
CA ILE A 264 -2.89 8.19 8.87
C ILE A 264 -2.29 6.86 9.37
N ILE A 265 -0.97 6.79 9.50
CA ILE A 265 -0.27 5.59 9.98
C ILE A 265 -0.76 5.20 11.37
N ARG A 266 -0.88 6.17 12.29
CA ARG A 266 -1.34 5.91 13.66
C ARG A 266 -2.78 5.38 13.69
N MET A 267 -3.69 5.97 12.91
CA MET A 267 -5.10 5.55 12.87
C MET A 267 -5.25 4.15 12.25
N ALA A 268 -4.55 3.84 11.16
CA ALA A 268 -4.56 2.51 10.56
C ALA A 268 -4.04 1.44 11.53
N ASN A 269 -2.92 1.74 12.21
CA ASN A 269 -2.40 0.87 13.27
C ASN A 269 -3.42 0.67 14.40
N SER A 270 -4.12 1.72 14.85
CA SER A 270 -5.14 1.56 15.90
C SER A 270 -6.29 0.64 15.49
N LEU A 271 -6.51 0.40 14.19
CA LEU A 271 -7.56 -0.48 13.66
C LEU A 271 -7.01 -1.83 13.15
N SER A 272 -5.73 -2.14 13.40
CA SER A 272 -5.05 -3.32 12.85
C SER A 272 -5.06 -3.42 11.32
N LYS A 273 -5.12 -2.27 10.63
CA LYS A 273 -5.14 -2.19 9.17
C LYS A 273 -3.73 -1.90 8.64
N PRO A 274 -3.19 -2.72 7.72
CA PRO A 274 -1.88 -2.46 7.12
C PRO A 274 -1.86 -1.10 6.42
N VAL A 275 -0.77 -0.35 6.63
CA VAL A 275 -0.55 0.96 5.99
C VAL A 275 0.74 0.97 5.18
N ILE A 276 0.65 1.50 3.96
CA ILE A 276 1.76 1.66 3.02
C ILE A 276 2.11 3.13 2.93
N THR A 277 3.39 3.48 3.12
CA THR A 277 3.90 4.83 2.81
C THR A 277 4.50 4.82 1.42
N ALA A 278 3.97 5.63 0.51
CA ALA A 278 4.22 5.53 -0.91
C ALA A 278 4.73 6.82 -1.55
N THR A 279 5.34 6.66 -2.73
CA THR A 279 5.89 7.68 -3.63
C THR A 279 7.08 8.46 -3.07
N GLN A 280 8.04 8.77 -3.94
CA GLN A 280 9.21 9.60 -3.65
C GLN A 280 10.00 9.18 -2.40
N MET A 281 10.14 7.87 -2.17
CA MET A 281 10.90 7.36 -1.02
C MET A 281 12.39 7.41 -1.30
N LEU A 282 12.82 7.00 -2.51
CA LEU A 282 14.21 7.01 -2.97
C LEU A 282 14.29 7.52 -4.42
N LEU A 283 13.46 8.51 -4.80
CA LEU A 283 13.26 8.94 -6.19
C LEU A 283 14.56 9.20 -6.96
N SER A 284 15.57 9.78 -6.32
CA SER A 284 16.89 10.05 -6.92
C SER A 284 17.55 8.78 -7.47
N MET A 285 17.23 7.61 -6.91
CA MET A 285 17.74 6.32 -7.38
C MET A 285 17.16 5.85 -8.72
N THR A 286 16.22 6.61 -9.28
CA THR A 286 15.78 6.40 -10.67
C THR A 286 16.92 6.71 -11.64
N GLU A 287 17.76 7.70 -11.33
CA GLU A 287 18.84 8.20 -12.21
C GLU A 287 20.24 8.01 -11.60
N HIS A 288 20.33 7.66 -10.31
CA HIS A 288 21.59 7.53 -9.58
C HIS A 288 21.67 6.22 -8.79
N ASP A 289 22.88 5.72 -8.53
CA ASP A 289 23.05 4.51 -7.72
C ASP A 289 22.95 4.75 -6.20
N MET A 290 22.88 6.02 -5.77
CA MET A 290 22.86 6.41 -4.37
C MET A 290 21.66 7.31 -4.07
N ALA A 291 20.96 7.00 -2.98
CA ALA A 291 19.92 7.87 -2.45
C ALA A 291 20.52 9.08 -1.73
N THR A 292 19.76 10.17 -1.69
CA THR A 292 20.12 11.35 -0.90
C THR A 292 19.95 11.11 0.60
N ARG A 293 20.63 11.91 1.43
CA ARG A 293 20.47 11.84 2.89
C ARG A 293 19.04 12.14 3.34
N ALA A 294 18.33 13.00 2.62
CA ALA A 294 16.94 13.36 2.91
C ALA A 294 16.01 12.16 2.66
N GLU A 295 16.18 11.45 1.56
CA GLU A 295 15.40 10.24 1.23
C GLU A 295 15.64 9.11 2.23
N ILE A 296 16.90 8.86 2.62
CA ILE A 296 17.22 7.88 3.67
C ILE A 296 16.55 8.27 5.00
N SER A 297 16.57 9.56 5.35
CA SER A 297 15.89 10.06 6.55
C SER A 297 14.37 9.91 6.48
N ASP A 298 13.79 10.11 5.30
CA ASP A 298 12.35 9.97 5.06
C ASP A 298 11.89 8.50 5.20
N VAL A 299 12.62 7.56 4.58
CA VAL A 299 12.38 6.11 4.78
C VAL A 299 12.47 5.73 6.26
N ALA A 300 13.52 6.19 6.95
CA ALA A 300 13.70 5.93 8.38
C ALA A 300 12.54 6.48 9.22
N ASN A 301 12.07 7.70 8.93
CA ASN A 301 10.94 8.30 9.64
C ASN A 301 9.63 7.54 9.39
N ALA A 302 9.35 7.11 8.17
CA ALA A 302 8.17 6.29 7.86
C ALA A 302 8.20 4.96 8.63
N VAL A 303 9.38 4.33 8.76
CA VAL A 303 9.58 3.15 9.61
C VAL A 303 9.26 3.49 11.06
N LEU A 304 9.86 4.54 11.65
CA LEU A 304 9.65 4.92 13.06
C LEU A 304 8.22 5.36 13.38
N ASP A 305 7.49 5.87 12.38
CA ASP A 305 6.07 6.19 12.49
C ASP A 305 5.21 4.94 12.66
N GLY A 306 5.70 3.78 12.21
CA GLY A 306 5.03 2.50 12.31
C GLY A 306 4.33 2.09 11.03
N THR A 307 4.85 2.46 9.86
CA THR A 307 4.32 1.95 8.58
C THR A 307 4.43 0.43 8.50
N ASP A 308 3.49 -0.26 7.83
CA ASP A 308 3.64 -1.70 7.55
C ASP A 308 4.60 -1.92 6.40
N ALA A 309 4.46 -1.10 5.36
CA ALA A 309 5.30 -1.15 4.18
C ALA A 309 5.76 0.24 3.74
N VAL A 310 6.91 0.27 3.10
CA VAL A 310 7.40 1.38 2.29
C VAL A 310 7.38 0.95 0.82
N MET A 311 7.11 1.89 -0.09
CA MET A 311 6.90 1.58 -1.50
C MET A 311 7.92 2.28 -2.42
N LEU A 312 8.46 1.51 -3.36
CA LEU A 312 9.21 1.97 -4.52
C LEU A 312 8.27 2.05 -5.74
N SER A 313 8.27 3.20 -6.40
CA SER A 313 7.49 3.53 -7.58
C SER A 313 8.38 3.46 -8.82
N GLU A 314 8.87 4.60 -9.29
CA GLU A 314 9.74 4.74 -10.45
C GLU A 314 11.08 4.03 -10.25
N GLU A 315 11.59 4.06 -9.01
CA GLU A 315 12.89 3.51 -8.63
C GLU A 315 13.04 2.03 -9.01
N SER A 316 11.96 1.25 -8.83
CA SER A 316 11.94 -0.17 -9.17
C SER A 316 11.32 -0.47 -10.54
N ALA A 317 10.53 0.44 -11.10
CA ALA A 317 9.82 0.20 -12.36
C ALA A 317 10.66 0.56 -13.60
N ILE A 318 11.37 1.69 -13.55
CA ILE A 318 12.12 2.26 -14.68
C ILE A 318 13.52 2.74 -14.29
N GLY A 319 13.88 2.72 -13.01
CA GLY A 319 15.17 3.18 -12.53
C GLY A 319 16.34 2.35 -13.08
N ILE A 320 17.53 2.95 -13.08
CA ILE A 320 18.75 2.34 -13.64
C ILE A 320 19.14 1.02 -12.96
N ASN A 321 18.81 0.85 -11.67
CA ASN A 321 19.16 -0.33 -10.89
C ASN A 321 18.09 -0.66 -9.83
N PRO A 322 17.01 -1.37 -10.22
CA PRO A 322 15.89 -1.63 -9.32
C PRO A 322 16.26 -2.53 -8.14
N VAL A 323 17.25 -3.42 -8.31
CA VAL A 323 17.72 -4.32 -7.23
C VAL A 323 18.42 -3.51 -6.16
N ASN A 324 19.33 -2.61 -6.54
CA ASN A 324 20.02 -1.72 -5.61
C ASN A 324 19.04 -0.81 -4.83
N ALA A 325 18.00 -0.27 -5.49
CA ALA A 325 16.97 0.51 -4.80
C ALA A 325 16.27 -0.29 -3.67
N VAL A 326 15.98 -1.57 -3.91
CA VAL A 326 15.43 -2.47 -2.87
C VAL A 326 16.46 -2.74 -1.78
N GLU A 327 17.73 -2.96 -2.11
CA GLU A 327 18.79 -3.20 -1.13
C GLU A 327 19.02 -1.99 -0.21
N VAL A 328 19.09 -0.77 -0.77
CA VAL A 328 19.20 0.48 0.00
C VAL A 328 18.00 0.64 0.94
N MET A 329 16.79 0.40 0.44
CA MET A 329 15.58 0.45 1.27
C MET A 329 15.60 -0.60 2.39
N SER A 330 16.00 -1.82 2.07
CA SER A 330 16.12 -2.95 3.01
C SER A 330 17.13 -2.65 4.12
N ASN A 331 18.32 -2.15 3.76
CA ASN A 331 19.38 -1.78 4.70
C ASN A 331 18.95 -0.62 5.60
N THR A 332 18.29 0.38 5.04
CA THR A 332 17.76 1.53 5.81
C THR A 332 16.73 1.08 6.85
N ILE A 333 15.81 0.17 6.47
CA ILE A 333 14.83 -0.41 7.39
C ILE A 333 15.54 -1.16 8.52
N ILE A 334 16.50 -2.04 8.19
CA ILE A 334 17.21 -2.86 9.18
C ILE A 334 17.98 -1.98 10.17
N GLU A 335 18.63 -0.92 9.70
CA GLU A 335 19.36 0.01 10.56
C GLU A 335 18.41 0.77 11.48
N THR A 336 17.31 1.30 10.91
CA THR A 336 16.30 2.04 11.66
C THR A 336 15.62 1.17 12.72
N GLU A 337 15.37 -0.10 12.42
CA GLU A 337 14.74 -1.04 13.35
C GLU A 337 15.57 -1.29 14.63
N LYS A 338 16.88 -0.99 14.63
CA LYS A 338 17.71 -1.09 15.84
C LYS A 338 17.29 -0.11 16.94
N ILE A 339 16.79 1.07 16.57
CA ILE A 339 16.30 2.11 17.49
C ILE A 339 14.77 2.15 17.58
N TYR A 340 14.07 1.21 16.94
CA TYR A 340 12.62 1.18 16.94
C TYR A 340 12.07 0.96 18.35
N SER A 341 11.11 1.80 18.75
CA SER A 341 10.40 1.67 20.03
C SER A 341 9.42 0.49 19.96
N TYR A 342 9.90 -0.75 20.09
CA TYR A 342 9.03 -1.92 20.08
C TYR A 342 7.97 -1.85 21.18
N ASN A 343 6.79 -2.41 20.91
CA ASN A 343 5.60 -2.28 21.75
C ASN A 343 5.02 -0.84 21.84
N LYS A 344 5.35 0.05 20.89
CA LYS A 344 4.90 1.46 20.83
C LYS A 344 3.38 1.62 20.98
N PHE A 345 2.63 0.66 20.46
CA PHE A 345 1.19 0.72 20.31
C PHE A 345 0.42 -0.12 21.33
N GLY A 346 1.08 -0.60 22.39
CA GLY A 346 0.44 -1.39 23.45
C GLY A 346 -0.54 -0.62 24.34
N LYS A 347 -0.82 0.66 24.05
CA LYS A 347 -1.79 1.50 24.76
C LYS A 347 -3.03 1.81 23.92
N PHE A 348 -3.16 1.27 22.72
CA PHE A 348 -4.39 1.44 21.97
C PHE A 348 -5.53 0.65 22.60
N ASP A 349 -6.76 1.13 22.39
CA ASP A 349 -7.96 0.43 22.84
C ASP A 349 -8.10 -0.92 22.12
N TYR A 350 -8.68 -1.89 22.82
CA TYR A 350 -8.94 -3.20 22.24
C TYR A 350 -10.10 -3.13 21.27
N LEU A 351 -9.95 -3.76 20.11
CA LEU A 351 -10.98 -3.79 19.06
C LEU A 351 -12.04 -4.85 19.32
N ASP A 352 -11.64 -6.02 19.82
CA ASP A 352 -12.51 -7.17 20.11
C ASP A 352 -11.77 -8.23 20.97
N ASN A 353 -12.44 -9.35 21.26
CA ASN A 353 -11.88 -10.46 22.05
C ASN A 353 -10.60 -11.05 21.46
N THR A 354 -10.52 -11.20 20.13
CA THR A 354 -9.29 -11.69 19.48
C THR A 354 -8.15 -10.70 19.72
N ASP A 355 -8.42 -9.40 19.65
CA ASP A 355 -7.41 -8.37 19.90
C ASP A 355 -6.88 -8.43 21.34
N ILE A 356 -7.75 -8.61 22.34
CA ILE A 356 -7.38 -8.81 23.75
C ILE A 356 -6.44 -10.02 23.92
N ILE A 357 -6.74 -11.14 23.26
CA ILE A 357 -5.89 -12.34 23.28
C ILE A 357 -4.53 -12.04 22.64
N THR A 358 -4.52 -11.40 21.47
CA THR A 358 -3.26 -11.06 20.79
C THR A 358 -2.41 -10.06 21.57
N ALA A 359 -3.04 -9.12 22.29
CA ALA A 359 -2.35 -8.22 23.22
C ALA A 359 -1.67 -9.00 24.36
N SER A 360 -2.39 -9.96 24.93
CA SER A 360 -1.90 -10.83 26.00
C SER A 360 -0.72 -11.69 25.51
N VAL A 361 -0.85 -12.26 24.31
CA VAL A 361 0.21 -13.03 23.64
C VAL A 361 1.44 -12.17 23.37
N ALA A 362 1.27 -10.94 22.88
CA ALA A 362 2.37 -9.98 22.67
C ALA A 362 3.10 -9.64 23.99
N LYS A 363 2.35 -9.41 25.07
CA LYS A 363 2.90 -9.14 26.41
C LYS A 363 3.65 -10.35 26.96
N LEU A 364 3.10 -11.56 26.83
CA LEU A 364 3.73 -12.81 27.25
C LEU A 364 5.02 -13.08 26.48
N ALA A 365 4.99 -12.96 25.15
CA ALA A 365 6.16 -13.19 24.30
C ALA A 365 7.34 -12.27 24.67
N ARG A 366 7.05 -11.01 25.00
CA ARG A 366 8.06 -10.07 25.50
C ARG A 366 8.61 -10.49 26.86
N ASN A 367 7.73 -10.74 27.83
CA ASN A 367 8.12 -10.99 29.22
C ASN A 367 8.87 -12.32 29.38
N LEU A 368 8.47 -13.35 28.62
CA LEU A 368 9.12 -14.66 28.60
C LEU A 368 10.33 -14.71 27.66
N LYS A 369 10.69 -13.58 27.03
CA LYS A 369 11.79 -13.49 26.06
C LYS A 369 11.68 -14.57 24.97
N ALA A 370 10.46 -14.83 24.50
CA ALA A 370 10.19 -15.85 23.50
C ALA A 370 10.98 -15.55 22.21
N LYS A 371 11.37 -16.59 21.48
CA LYS A 371 12.03 -16.43 20.18
C LYS A 371 11.07 -15.86 19.13
N ALA A 372 9.88 -16.44 19.04
CA ALA A 372 8.86 -16.08 18.08
C ALA A 372 7.46 -16.42 18.59
N ILE A 373 6.45 -15.90 17.90
CA ILE A 373 5.04 -16.23 18.08
C ILE A 373 4.58 -17.07 16.90
N LEU A 374 3.93 -18.19 17.18
CA LEU A 374 3.31 -19.06 16.19
C LEU A 374 1.82 -18.70 16.13
N SER A 375 1.40 -17.99 15.08
CA SER A 375 0.00 -17.60 14.88
C SER A 375 -0.66 -18.54 13.88
N LEU A 376 -1.43 -19.50 14.37
CA LEU A 376 -2.28 -20.35 13.53
C LEU A 376 -3.49 -19.52 13.11
N THR A 377 -3.70 -19.34 11.81
CA THR A 377 -4.71 -18.41 11.31
C THR A 377 -5.32 -18.83 9.98
N SER A 378 -6.65 -18.84 9.93
CA SER A 378 -7.43 -19.13 8.71
C SER A 378 -7.64 -17.92 7.83
N SER A 379 -7.84 -16.72 8.41
CA SER A 379 -8.09 -15.48 7.66
C SER A 379 -6.91 -14.49 7.68
N GLY A 380 -5.92 -14.72 8.55
CA GLY A 380 -4.82 -13.80 8.80
C GLY A 380 -5.11 -12.72 9.85
N LYS A 381 -6.36 -12.58 10.31
CA LYS A 381 -6.74 -11.52 11.27
C LYS A 381 -5.92 -11.54 12.56
N SER A 382 -5.69 -12.71 13.15
CA SER A 382 -4.91 -12.85 14.39
C SER A 382 -3.45 -12.41 14.21
N ALA A 383 -2.85 -12.75 13.06
CA ALA A 383 -1.49 -12.30 12.74
C ALA A 383 -1.41 -10.78 12.52
N LYS A 384 -2.40 -10.18 11.86
CA LYS A 384 -2.50 -8.71 11.68
C LYS A 384 -2.66 -7.98 13.01
N LYS A 385 -3.52 -8.47 13.89
CA LYS A 385 -3.72 -7.90 15.24
C LYS A 385 -2.47 -8.05 16.12
N LEU A 386 -1.74 -9.16 16.03
CA LEU A 386 -0.43 -9.28 16.67
C LEU A 386 0.57 -8.24 16.15
N ALA A 387 0.62 -8.04 14.83
CA ALA A 387 1.54 -7.09 14.20
C ALA A 387 1.30 -5.64 14.64
N ARG A 388 0.04 -5.26 14.90
CA ARG A 388 -0.33 -3.93 15.44
C ARG A 388 0.43 -3.55 16.69
N TYR A 389 0.77 -4.49 17.57
CA TYR A 389 1.52 -4.20 18.80
C TYR A 389 2.99 -3.87 18.55
N ARG A 390 3.52 -4.13 17.34
CA ARG A 390 4.90 -3.84 16.93
C ARG A 390 5.94 -4.43 17.90
N ILE A 391 5.78 -5.71 18.23
CA ILE A 391 6.70 -6.44 19.10
C ILE A 391 8.02 -6.78 18.40
N LYS A 392 9.09 -6.98 19.19
CA LYS A 392 10.41 -7.34 18.65
C LYS A 392 10.48 -8.79 18.15
N ASN A 393 9.67 -9.68 18.72
CA ASN A 393 9.63 -11.10 18.36
C ASN A 393 9.15 -11.27 16.90
N ASP A 394 9.57 -12.34 16.25
CA ASP A 394 9.05 -12.69 14.92
C ASP A 394 7.63 -13.26 15.06
N ILE A 395 6.74 -12.95 14.10
CA ILE A 395 5.41 -13.53 14.03
C ILE A 395 5.40 -14.52 12.87
N TYR A 396 5.41 -15.81 13.18
CA TYR A 396 5.30 -16.88 12.20
C TYR A 396 3.84 -17.21 11.99
N ALA A 397 3.31 -16.80 10.83
CA ALA A 397 1.95 -17.13 10.44
C ALA A 397 1.91 -18.53 9.81
N ILE A 398 1.06 -19.37 10.38
CA ILE A 398 0.79 -20.73 9.93
C ILE A 398 -0.66 -20.75 9.47
N THR A 399 -0.89 -21.12 8.22
CA THR A 399 -2.22 -21.12 7.62
C THR A 399 -2.41 -22.37 6.77
N HIS A 400 -3.63 -22.66 6.35
CA HIS A 400 -3.93 -23.74 5.39
C HIS A 400 -4.22 -23.18 3.98
N SER A 401 -4.09 -21.86 3.80
CA SER A 401 -4.44 -21.18 2.55
C SER A 401 -3.26 -20.40 2.01
N GLU A 402 -2.78 -20.78 0.82
CA GLU A 402 -1.76 -20.02 0.09
C GLU A 402 -2.17 -18.57 -0.13
N ARG A 403 -3.45 -18.33 -0.41
CA ARG A 403 -4.00 -16.97 -0.55
C ARG A 403 -3.79 -16.15 0.73
N VAL A 404 -4.12 -16.70 1.89
CA VAL A 404 -3.96 -16.01 3.18
C VAL A 404 -2.48 -15.77 3.49
N ALA A 405 -1.62 -16.73 3.16
CA ALA A 405 -0.19 -16.57 3.27
C ALA A 405 0.32 -15.38 2.45
N ARG A 406 -0.18 -15.21 1.21
CA ARG A 406 0.13 -14.05 0.36
C ARG A 406 -0.46 -12.74 0.90
N LEU A 407 -1.69 -12.75 1.42
CA LEU A 407 -2.31 -11.58 2.06
C LEU A 407 -1.52 -11.06 3.27
N LEU A 408 -0.77 -11.92 3.95
CA LEU A 408 0.06 -11.54 5.10
C LEU A 408 1.44 -10.99 4.73
N THR A 409 1.82 -11.03 3.46
CA THR A 409 3.15 -10.54 3.01
C THR A 409 3.34 -9.04 3.23
N ILE A 410 2.25 -8.26 3.21
CA ILE A 410 2.27 -6.80 3.46
C ILE A 410 2.24 -6.45 4.95
N THR A 411 1.91 -7.39 5.83
CA THR A 411 1.70 -7.13 7.27
C THR A 411 3.03 -7.07 8.02
N TRP A 412 3.29 -5.99 8.77
CA TRP A 412 4.55 -5.78 9.47
C TRP A 412 4.96 -6.94 10.38
N GLY A 413 6.23 -7.34 10.33
CA GLY A 413 6.81 -8.33 11.24
C GLY A 413 6.26 -9.75 11.12
N VAL A 414 5.30 -9.99 10.21
CA VAL A 414 4.72 -11.31 9.94
C VAL A 414 5.51 -12.03 8.85
N TYR A 415 5.78 -13.32 9.07
CA TYR A 415 6.40 -14.22 8.12
C TYR A 415 5.46 -15.41 7.87
N PRO A 416 4.88 -15.55 6.68
CA PRO A 416 4.00 -16.67 6.33
C PRO A 416 4.84 -17.90 5.96
N ILE A 417 5.27 -18.66 6.97
CA ILE A 417 6.32 -19.67 6.80
C ILE A 417 5.82 -21.04 6.35
N MET A 418 4.56 -21.40 6.61
CA MET A 418 4.06 -22.75 6.37
C MET A 418 2.59 -22.77 5.96
N ASN A 419 2.31 -23.66 5.00
CA ASN A 419 0.95 -24.13 4.72
C ASN A 419 0.82 -25.54 5.27
N ILE A 420 -0.20 -25.73 6.11
CA ILE A 420 -0.50 -27.02 6.77
C ILE A 420 -1.94 -27.34 6.45
N ASP A 421 -2.21 -28.61 6.14
CA ASP A 421 -3.56 -29.05 5.83
C ASP A 421 -4.50 -28.79 7.02
N LEU A 422 -5.78 -28.58 6.69
CA LEU A 422 -6.76 -28.26 7.71
C LEU A 422 -7.07 -29.50 8.54
N SER A 423 -6.82 -29.43 9.84
CA SER A 423 -7.12 -30.49 10.78
C SER A 423 -7.41 -29.91 12.18
N SER A 424 -7.36 -30.72 13.24
CA SER A 424 -7.52 -30.21 14.61
C SER A 424 -6.39 -29.22 14.95
N SER A 425 -6.67 -28.23 15.81
CA SER A 425 -5.67 -27.22 16.19
C SER A 425 -4.39 -27.83 16.79
N GLU A 426 -4.52 -28.99 17.43
CA GLU A 426 -3.41 -29.75 18.03
C GLU A 426 -2.55 -30.45 16.96
N GLU A 427 -3.17 -31.15 16.01
CA GLU A 427 -2.46 -31.75 14.87
C GLU A 427 -1.77 -30.69 14.01
N MET A 428 -2.46 -29.59 13.71
CA MET A 428 -1.89 -28.46 12.97
C MET A 428 -0.66 -27.90 13.69
N LEU A 429 -0.71 -27.80 15.02
CA LEU A 429 0.44 -27.36 15.83
C LEU A 429 1.58 -28.37 15.78
N GLY A 430 1.29 -29.66 15.92
CA GLY A 430 2.28 -30.74 15.82
C GLY A 430 3.02 -30.73 14.48
N HIS A 431 2.28 -30.71 13.37
CA HIS A 431 2.86 -30.59 12.03
C HIS A 431 3.67 -29.30 11.85
N ALA A 432 3.22 -28.18 12.43
CA ALA A 432 3.95 -26.92 12.37
C ALA A 432 5.30 -27.01 13.08
N LEU A 433 5.33 -27.65 14.26
CA LEU A 433 6.55 -27.81 15.04
C LEU A 433 7.53 -28.76 14.35
N GLN A 434 7.06 -29.89 13.83
CA GLN A 434 7.90 -30.83 13.07
C GLN A 434 8.50 -30.19 11.81
N LYS A 435 7.65 -29.60 10.95
CA LYS A 435 8.12 -28.91 9.73
C LYS A 435 9.01 -27.71 10.06
N GLY A 436 8.65 -26.96 11.09
CA GLY A 436 9.41 -25.80 11.56
C GLY A 436 10.79 -26.17 12.10
N TYR A 437 10.90 -27.29 12.81
CA TYR A 437 12.18 -27.81 13.31
C TYR A 437 13.06 -28.31 12.17
N ALA A 438 12.51 -29.10 11.24
CA ALA A 438 13.23 -29.60 10.07
C ALA A 438 13.78 -28.47 9.18
N LYS A 439 13.06 -27.34 9.08
CA LYS A 439 13.48 -26.16 8.31
C LYS A 439 14.32 -25.15 9.11
N GLY A 440 14.61 -25.41 10.38
CA GLY A 440 15.41 -24.53 11.25
C GLY A 440 14.71 -23.25 11.74
N PHE A 441 13.38 -23.16 11.62
CA PHE A 441 12.59 -22.06 12.20
C PHE A 441 12.30 -22.28 13.70
N ILE A 442 12.21 -23.54 14.12
CA ILE A 442 11.98 -23.94 15.51
C ILE A 442 13.26 -24.53 16.09
N ASP A 443 13.65 -24.03 17.26
CA ASP A 443 14.78 -24.50 18.07
C ASP A 443 14.21 -24.97 19.41
N LYS A 444 14.36 -26.27 19.71
CA LYS A 444 13.80 -26.88 20.92
C LYS A 444 14.31 -26.27 22.23
N ASN A 445 15.45 -25.57 22.20
CA ASN A 445 16.00 -24.92 23.39
C ASN A 445 15.47 -23.49 23.60
N ARG A 446 14.51 -23.04 22.78
CA ARG A 446 13.92 -21.70 22.87
C ARG A 446 12.45 -21.74 23.22
N THR A 447 11.95 -20.63 23.76
CA THR A 447 10.53 -20.46 24.09
C THR A 447 9.76 -19.89 22.92
N TYR A 448 8.55 -20.41 22.66
CA TYR A 448 7.61 -19.89 21.67
C TYR A 448 6.25 -19.66 22.32
N ILE A 449 5.50 -18.71 21.80
CA ILE A 449 4.09 -18.50 22.19
C ILE A 449 3.21 -18.85 21.00
N VAL A 450 2.25 -19.74 21.20
CA VAL A 450 1.26 -20.11 20.18
C VAL A 450 -0.03 -19.36 20.45
N THR A 451 -0.69 -18.94 19.38
CA THR A 451 -2.11 -18.57 19.42
C THR A 451 -2.86 -19.26 18.29
N ALA A 452 -4.05 -19.77 18.62
CA ALA A 452 -4.93 -20.49 17.70
C ALA A 452 -6.40 -20.25 18.07
N GLY A 453 -7.31 -20.77 17.24
CA GLY A 453 -8.74 -20.77 17.53
C GLY A 453 -9.33 -22.17 17.62
N TYR A 454 -10.41 -22.30 18.37
CA TYR A 454 -11.26 -23.47 18.41
C TYR A 454 -12.72 -23.09 18.12
N PRO A 455 -13.40 -23.76 17.19
CA PRO A 455 -12.89 -24.83 16.31
C PRO A 455 -11.86 -24.30 15.28
N ALA A 456 -10.99 -25.20 14.83
CA ALA A 456 -9.99 -24.93 13.80
C ALA A 456 -10.65 -24.55 12.46
N GLY A 457 -9.96 -23.77 11.64
CA GLY A 457 -10.48 -23.39 10.31
C GLY A 457 -11.47 -22.22 10.32
N ILE A 458 -12.14 -21.93 11.44
CA ILE A 458 -13.16 -20.87 11.52
C ILE A 458 -12.54 -19.49 11.74
N GLU A 459 -13.00 -18.51 10.98
CA GLU A 459 -12.60 -17.11 11.15
C GLU A 459 -13.12 -16.53 12.47
N GLY A 460 -12.26 -15.81 13.20
CA GLY A 460 -12.64 -15.15 14.46
C GLY A 460 -12.69 -16.07 15.69
N SER A 461 -12.42 -17.37 15.54
CA SER A 461 -12.46 -18.33 16.66
C SER A 461 -11.24 -18.30 17.59
N THR A 462 -10.30 -17.36 17.41
CA THR A 462 -9.07 -17.27 18.21
C THR A 462 -9.40 -17.09 19.69
N ASN A 463 -9.09 -18.09 20.50
CA ASN A 463 -9.39 -18.17 21.94
C ASN A 463 -8.30 -18.91 22.75
N PHE A 464 -7.24 -19.39 22.10
CA PHE A 464 -6.23 -20.25 22.71
C PHE A 464 -4.85 -19.59 22.74
N LEU A 465 -4.12 -19.80 23.84
CA LEU A 465 -2.72 -19.46 24.00
C LEU A 465 -1.93 -20.62 24.63
N HIS A 466 -0.75 -20.93 24.11
CA HIS A 466 0.10 -22.00 24.63
C HIS A 466 1.55 -21.54 24.67
N ILE A 467 2.20 -21.71 25.82
CA ILE A 467 3.64 -21.48 25.98
C ILE A 467 4.36 -22.78 25.65
N LEU A 468 5.19 -22.77 24.62
CA LEU A 468 6.02 -23.90 24.26
C LEU A 468 7.44 -23.68 24.78
N LYS A 469 7.87 -24.57 25.67
CA LYS A 469 9.26 -24.74 26.08
C LYS A 469 9.78 -26.08 25.58
N LYS A 470 11.01 -26.42 25.96
CA LYS A 470 11.71 -27.61 25.49
C LYS A 470 10.88 -28.88 25.62
N GLU A 471 10.27 -29.11 26.78
CA GLU A 471 9.51 -30.32 27.07
C GLU A 471 8.28 -30.45 26.16
N GLN A 472 7.53 -29.36 25.96
CA GLN A 472 6.37 -29.38 25.05
C GLN A 472 6.80 -29.56 23.59
N ILE A 473 7.89 -28.93 23.17
CA ILE A 473 8.40 -29.07 21.81
C ILE A 473 8.86 -30.51 21.57
N GLU A 474 9.62 -31.11 22.49
CA GLU A 474 10.09 -32.50 22.39
C GLU A 474 8.91 -33.48 22.37
N HIS A 475 7.84 -33.22 23.14
CA HIS A 475 6.60 -33.99 23.06
C HIS A 475 6.00 -33.96 21.64
N TYR A 476 5.73 -32.79 21.07
CA TYR A 476 5.17 -32.68 19.72
C TYR A 476 6.08 -33.27 18.62
N LEU A 477 7.39 -33.19 18.80
CA LEU A 477 8.36 -33.81 17.87
C LEU A 477 8.38 -35.34 17.98
N SER A 478 7.98 -35.90 19.13
CA SER A 478 7.90 -37.35 19.34
C SER A 478 6.59 -37.98 18.86
N LEU A 479 5.55 -37.18 18.65
CA LEU A 479 4.27 -37.67 18.13
C LEU A 479 4.44 -38.15 16.69
N ALA A 480 3.92 -39.34 16.39
CA ALA A 480 3.74 -39.82 15.03
C ALA A 480 2.47 -39.17 14.46
N ILE A 481 2.64 -38.03 13.78
CA ILE A 481 1.56 -37.22 13.19
C ILE A 481 1.71 -37.24 11.68
#